data_AF-A0A926H8I2-F1
#
_entry.id   AF-A0A926H8I2-F1
#
_cell.length_a   1.000
_cell.length_b   1.000
_cell.length_c   1.000
_cell.angle_alpha   90.00
_cell.angle_beta   90.00
_cell.angle_gamma   90.00
#
_symmetry.space_group_name_H-M   'P 1'
#
loop_
_entity.id
_entity.type
_entity.pdbx_description
1 polymer ?
#
loop_
_entity_poly.entity_id
_entity_poly.type
_entity_poly.pdbx_seq_one_letter_code
_entity_poly.pdbx_strand_id
1 'polypeptide(L)'
;MQIKNIASSVVLGLLFFSLLVIFLVSGADPLVTSLSVLIVAICLVVTLTGDWRAIGVIGVLAAIVSLVAANLYGQQRFGDFGGFLVPIVWGLALLGAWVWISQNVITVPNDQAVLTRRTFSGEIITQTEPIGLPTLPLLDRPLATIPLYTLTTESVVKSLYTKNRQTIVEIPVTISYRVMSRDAAEITIKKLPNRRLMQEETAKSLGKSVDEARLDVRYWERLLDVLMKDVLDDVARDVVRYKFNGAKVAYQEQKRLEILICDSLNLSVDPWGIKVTRLQIDKVEITDKDWSALPRETDEMRLKAQYDRVRNLHNAQHDAEAERVKKLIAAVREAGIEDIPIPLLEDIIVSATSDPSDRVLDAELSRWLSATIEAGDKKQ
;
A
#
# COMPACT_ATOMS: atom_id res chain seq x y z
N MET A 1 -1.29 18.35 14.10
CA MET A 1 -0.57 19.63 14.32
C MET A 1 -1.20 20.80 13.56
N GLN A 2 -1.53 20.66 12.28
CA GLN A 2 -2.14 21.75 11.48
C GLN A 2 -3.51 22.24 11.99
N ILE A 3 -4.43 21.34 12.37
CA ILE A 3 -5.76 21.74 12.93
C ILE A 3 -5.60 22.63 14.18
N LYS A 4 -4.69 22.25 15.07
CA LYS A 4 -4.36 22.99 16.29
C LYS A 4 -3.82 24.39 15.97
N ASN A 5 -2.97 24.51 14.95
CA ASN A 5 -2.40 25.79 14.51
C ASN A 5 -3.44 26.68 13.82
N ILE A 6 -4.37 26.10 13.04
CA ILE A 6 -5.42 26.84 12.35
C ILE A 6 -6.50 27.29 13.35
N ALA A 7 -6.96 26.42 14.25
CA ALA A 7 -7.91 26.79 15.30
C ALA A 7 -7.35 27.89 16.21
N SER A 8 -6.07 27.75 16.61
CA SER A 8 -5.34 28.80 17.31
C SER A 8 -5.32 30.11 16.52
N SER A 9 -5.00 30.07 15.22
CA SER A 9 -4.97 31.26 14.36
C SER A 9 -6.32 31.94 14.21
N VAL A 10 -7.42 31.19 14.07
CA VAL A 10 -8.78 31.75 13.98
C VAL A 10 -9.17 32.45 15.27
N VAL A 11 -8.91 31.82 16.42
CA VAL A 11 -9.21 32.40 17.73
C VAL A 11 -8.35 33.63 17.98
N LEU A 12 -7.06 33.60 17.61
CA LEU A 12 -6.16 34.75 17.70
C LEU A 12 -6.64 35.92 16.82
N GLY A 13 -7.10 35.63 15.60
CA GLY A 13 -7.65 36.61 14.68
C GLY A 13 -8.92 37.27 15.21
N LEU A 14 -9.83 36.48 15.81
CA LEU A 14 -11.05 36.99 16.42
C LEU A 14 -10.76 37.89 17.63
N LEU A 15 -9.78 37.48 18.46
CA LEU A 15 -9.25 38.31 19.55
C LEU A 15 -8.67 39.63 19.02
N PHE A 16 -7.79 39.56 18.03
CA PHE A 16 -7.17 40.75 17.45
C PHE A 16 -8.22 41.74 16.91
N PHE A 17 -9.23 41.23 16.19
CA PHE A 17 -10.30 42.08 15.65
C PHE A 17 -11.16 42.70 16.75
N SER A 18 -11.52 41.92 17.78
CA SER A 18 -12.28 42.43 18.92
C SER A 18 -11.53 43.54 19.67
N LEU A 19 -10.22 43.38 19.84
CA LEU A 19 -9.35 44.35 20.49
C LEU A 19 -9.17 45.62 19.67
N LEU A 20 -9.06 45.48 18.35
CA LEU A 20 -8.99 46.61 17.44
C LEU A 20 -10.26 47.47 17.50
N VAL A 21 -11.44 46.83 17.58
CA VAL A 21 -12.71 47.53 17.79
C VAL A 21 -12.72 48.25 19.14
N ILE A 22 -12.30 47.57 20.21
CA ILE A 22 -12.21 48.19 21.55
C ILE A 22 -11.31 49.43 21.52
N PHE A 23 -10.12 49.33 20.92
CA PHE A 23 -9.17 50.44 20.81
C PHE A 23 -9.73 51.63 20.01
N LEU A 24 -10.43 51.37 18.90
CA LEU A 24 -11.04 52.42 18.09
C LEU A 24 -12.21 53.12 18.80
N VAL A 25 -12.93 52.39 19.67
CA VAL A 25 -14.16 52.86 20.31
C VAL A 25 -13.90 53.55 21.65
N SER A 26 -13.11 52.96 22.55
CA SER A 26 -12.86 53.51 23.89
C SER A 26 -11.79 54.60 23.91
N GLY A 27 -11.04 54.77 22.82
CA GLY A 27 -9.76 55.47 22.88
C GLY A 27 -8.77 54.73 23.80
N ALA A 28 -7.58 55.30 24.00
CA ALA A 28 -6.49 54.72 24.79
C ALA A 28 -6.77 54.76 26.31
N ASP A 29 -7.88 54.17 26.75
CA ASP A 29 -8.23 54.05 28.15
C ASP A 29 -7.32 52.98 28.79
N PRO A 30 -6.43 53.34 29.74
CA PRO A 30 -5.32 52.48 30.18
C PRO A 30 -5.77 51.19 30.87
N LEU A 31 -6.97 51.18 31.47
CA LEU A 31 -7.54 49.99 32.11
C LEU A 31 -8.03 48.96 31.08
N VAL A 32 -8.69 49.43 30.02
CA VAL A 32 -9.22 48.56 28.97
C VAL A 32 -8.09 48.01 28.11
N THR A 33 -7.07 48.82 27.83
CA THR A 33 -5.87 48.40 27.10
C THR A 33 -5.00 47.44 27.93
N SER A 34 -4.82 47.66 29.24
CA SER A 34 -4.05 46.72 30.08
C SER A 34 -4.74 45.36 30.23
N LEU A 35 -6.07 45.34 30.42
CA LEU A 35 -6.85 44.09 30.47
C LEU A 35 -6.77 43.33 29.13
N SER A 36 -6.86 44.07 28.02
CA SER A 36 -6.72 43.55 26.67
C SER A 36 -5.37 42.89 26.42
N VAL A 37 -4.28 43.58 26.79
CA VAL A 37 -2.91 43.06 26.67
C VAL A 37 -2.70 41.83 27.56
N LEU A 38 -3.27 41.82 28.77
CA LEU A 38 -3.22 40.67 29.67
C LEU A 38 -3.92 39.45 29.05
N ILE A 39 -5.10 39.63 28.46
CA ILE A 39 -5.85 38.55 27.81
C ILE A 39 -5.08 38.01 26.59
N VAL A 40 -4.45 38.88 25.79
CA VAL A 40 -3.57 38.45 24.68
C VAL A 40 -2.38 37.66 25.21
N ALA A 41 -1.72 38.12 26.27
CA ALA A 41 -0.58 37.43 26.86
C ALA A 41 -0.95 36.03 27.38
N ILE A 42 -2.09 35.91 28.07
CA ILE A 42 -2.62 34.63 28.54
C ILE A 42 -2.97 33.73 27.35
N CYS A 43 -3.62 34.26 26.32
CA CYS A 43 -3.96 33.48 25.12
C CYS A 43 -2.70 33.00 24.40
N LEU A 44 -1.65 33.82 24.30
CA LEU A 44 -0.39 33.48 23.65
C LEU A 44 0.32 32.33 24.39
N VAL A 45 0.36 32.39 25.72
CA VAL A 45 0.90 31.31 26.57
C VAL A 45 0.09 30.02 26.44
N VAL A 46 -1.25 30.11 26.36
CA VAL A 46 -2.13 28.93 26.24
C VAL A 46 -2.09 28.32 24.83
N THR A 47 -1.84 29.13 23.78
CA THR A 47 -1.60 28.62 22.43
C THR A 47 -0.26 27.88 22.30
N LEU A 48 0.75 28.27 23.09
CA LEU A 48 2.05 27.60 23.15
C LEU A 48 1.98 26.19 23.77
N THR A 49 1.13 25.98 24.79
CA THR A 49 0.93 24.67 25.41
C THR A 49 0.05 23.77 24.54
N GLY A 50 -1.09 24.33 24.11
CA GLY A 50 -1.87 23.81 23.00
C GLY A 50 -2.55 22.45 23.24
N ASP A 51 -3.03 22.24 24.45
CA ASP A 51 -4.04 21.21 24.70
C ASP A 51 -5.39 21.59 24.04
N TRP A 52 -6.15 20.59 23.62
CA TRP A 52 -7.52 20.80 23.09
C TRP A 52 -8.44 21.50 24.09
N ARG A 53 -8.29 21.17 25.38
CA ARG A 53 -9.00 21.82 26.48
C ARG A 53 -8.59 23.29 26.63
N ALA A 54 -7.33 23.59 26.36
CA ALA A 54 -6.80 24.95 26.34
C ALA A 54 -7.39 25.77 25.18
N ILE A 55 -7.56 25.19 23.98
CA ILE A 55 -8.22 25.86 22.85
C ILE A 55 -9.68 26.23 23.17
N GLY A 56 -10.40 25.34 23.85
CA GLY A 56 -11.77 25.63 24.32
C GLY A 56 -11.81 26.84 25.26
N VAL A 57 -10.87 26.94 26.19
CA VAL A 57 -10.75 28.08 27.12
C VAL A 57 -10.46 29.39 26.37
N ILE A 58 -9.55 29.35 25.38
CA ILE A 58 -9.23 30.53 24.55
C ILE A 58 -10.47 30.95 23.73
N GLY A 59 -11.22 29.99 23.16
CA GLY A 59 -12.44 30.28 22.41
C GLY A 59 -13.52 30.98 23.26
N VAL A 60 -13.71 30.54 24.50
CA VAL A 60 -14.63 31.18 25.45
C VAL A 60 -14.17 32.60 25.81
N LEU A 61 -12.88 32.78 26.09
CA LEU A 61 -12.31 34.10 26.36
C LEU A 61 -12.48 35.05 25.17
N ALA A 62 -12.20 34.57 23.95
CA ALA A 62 -12.38 35.35 22.73
C ALA A 62 -13.84 35.75 22.50
N ALA A 63 -14.80 34.85 22.78
CA ALA A 63 -16.23 35.15 22.69
C ALA A 63 -16.65 36.23 23.71
N ILE A 64 -16.15 36.17 24.94
CA ILE A 64 -16.41 37.18 25.98
C ILE A 64 -15.85 38.54 25.55
N VAL A 65 -14.60 38.61 25.11
CA VAL A 65 -13.99 39.87 24.64
C VAL A 65 -14.74 40.42 23.42
N SER A 66 -15.17 39.55 22.51
CA SER A 66 -15.98 39.93 21.35
C SER A 66 -17.34 40.54 21.74
N LEU A 67 -17.99 39.99 22.77
CA LEU A 67 -19.25 40.54 23.32
C LEU A 67 -19.03 41.90 23.99
N VAL A 68 -17.93 42.08 24.73
CA VAL A 68 -17.57 43.38 25.33
C VAL A 68 -17.30 44.42 24.24
N ALA A 69 -16.58 44.05 23.19
CA ALA A 69 -16.34 44.92 22.04
C ALA A 69 -17.65 45.33 21.36
N ALA A 70 -18.58 44.38 21.17
CA ALA A 70 -19.90 44.63 20.59
C ALA A 70 -20.75 45.58 21.45
N ASN A 71 -20.69 45.44 22.78
CA ASN A 71 -21.36 46.35 23.71
C ASN A 71 -20.80 47.78 23.60
N LEU A 72 -19.48 47.94 23.70
CA LEU A 72 -18.84 49.26 23.60
C LEU A 72 -19.14 49.94 22.26
N TYR A 73 -19.05 49.19 21.15
CA TYR A 73 -19.40 49.70 19.83
C TYR A 73 -20.87 50.12 19.74
N GLY A 74 -21.76 49.31 20.30
CA GLY A 74 -23.18 49.63 20.38
C GLY A 74 -23.46 50.90 21.17
N GLN A 75 -22.84 51.07 22.32
CA GLN A 75 -22.96 52.27 23.15
C GLN A 75 -22.48 53.53 22.43
N GLN A 76 -21.31 53.45 21.77
CA GLN A 76 -20.74 54.61 21.08
C GLN A 76 -21.59 55.04 19.88
N ARG A 77 -22.20 54.09 19.15
CA ARG A 77 -22.92 54.40 17.91
C ARG A 77 -24.42 54.67 18.11
N PHE A 78 -25.06 54.00 19.06
CA PHE A 78 -26.51 54.05 19.27
C PHE A 78 -26.92 54.32 20.73
N GLY A 79 -25.99 54.75 21.59
CA GLY A 79 -26.25 55.05 23.00
C GLY A 79 -26.59 53.81 23.83
N ASP A 80 -27.24 54.00 24.99
CA ASP A 80 -27.56 52.93 25.94
C ASP A 80 -28.37 51.78 25.31
N PHE A 81 -29.27 52.12 24.39
CA PHE A 81 -30.06 51.14 23.64
C PHE A 81 -29.19 50.28 22.72
N GLY A 82 -28.17 50.88 22.09
CA GLY A 82 -27.16 50.18 21.31
C GLY A 82 -26.31 49.22 22.12
N GLY A 83 -25.97 49.61 23.35
CA GLY A 83 -25.21 48.78 24.28
C GLY A 83 -25.92 47.47 24.64
N PHE A 84 -27.24 47.43 24.60
CA PHE A 84 -28.01 46.19 24.77
C PHE A 84 -28.23 45.45 23.45
N LEU A 85 -28.65 46.14 22.39
CA LEU A 85 -29.14 45.50 21.18
C LEU A 85 -28.01 44.87 20.35
N VAL A 86 -26.87 45.56 20.22
CA VAL A 86 -25.72 45.11 19.42
C VAL A 86 -25.09 43.81 19.95
N PRO A 87 -24.77 43.66 21.25
CA PRO A 87 -24.22 42.39 21.75
C PRO A 87 -25.22 41.24 21.71
N ILE A 88 -26.53 41.49 21.83
CA ILE A 88 -27.56 40.44 21.66
C ILE A 88 -27.56 39.91 20.22
N VAL A 89 -27.61 40.82 19.24
CA VAL A 89 -27.58 40.44 17.82
C VAL A 89 -26.26 39.74 17.46
N TRP A 90 -25.14 40.23 18.00
CA TRP A 90 -23.84 39.62 17.79
C TRP A 90 -23.72 38.23 18.44
N GLY A 91 -24.25 38.05 19.65
CA GLY A 91 -24.35 36.76 20.32
C GLY A 91 -25.17 35.76 19.52
N LEU A 92 -26.30 36.18 18.95
CA LEU A 92 -27.10 35.37 18.03
C LEU A 92 -26.33 35.02 16.75
N ALA A 93 -25.55 35.95 16.20
CA ALA A 93 -24.70 35.69 15.04
C ALA A 93 -23.61 34.66 15.34
N LEU A 94 -22.96 34.75 16.51
CA LEU A 94 -21.97 33.78 16.98
C LEU A 94 -22.59 32.39 17.20
N LEU A 95 -23.79 32.33 17.81
CA LEU A 95 -24.55 31.09 17.94
C LEU A 95 -24.95 30.50 16.58
N GLY A 96 -25.40 31.34 15.65
CA GLY A 96 -25.73 30.92 14.29
C GLY A 96 -24.51 30.34 13.57
N ALA A 97 -23.36 31.01 13.68
CA ALA A 97 -22.09 30.51 13.15
C ALA A 97 -21.69 29.18 13.82
N TRP A 98 -21.86 29.04 15.13
CA TRP A 98 -21.57 27.80 15.86
C TRP A 98 -22.48 26.64 15.43
N VAL A 99 -23.78 26.88 15.33
CA VAL A 99 -24.76 25.88 14.86
C VAL A 99 -24.43 25.47 13.43
N TRP A 100 -24.13 26.44 12.56
CA TRP A 100 -23.72 26.18 11.19
C TRP A 100 -22.43 25.35 11.12
N ILE A 101 -21.40 25.70 11.89
CA ILE A 101 -20.16 24.92 11.96
C ILE A 101 -20.45 23.51 12.45
N SER A 102 -21.18 23.35 13.55
CA SER A 102 -21.45 22.04 14.16
C SER A 102 -22.29 21.11 13.27
N GLN A 103 -23.19 21.67 12.46
CA GLN A 103 -24.00 20.91 11.50
C GLN A 103 -23.24 20.57 10.20
N ASN A 104 -22.26 21.39 9.81
CA ASN A 104 -21.49 21.20 8.57
C ASN A 104 -20.09 20.61 8.79
N VAL A 105 -19.79 20.14 10.00
CA VAL A 105 -18.56 19.37 10.25
C VAL A 105 -18.60 18.09 9.41
N ILE A 106 -17.60 17.94 8.54
CA ILE A 106 -17.41 16.72 7.77
C ILE A 106 -16.64 15.73 8.62
N THR A 107 -17.29 14.63 9.01
CA THR A 107 -16.59 13.47 9.57
C THR A 107 -15.80 12.82 8.45
N VAL A 108 -14.47 12.93 8.49
CA VAL A 108 -13.60 12.30 7.49
C VAL A 108 -13.30 10.88 7.96
N PRO A 109 -13.76 9.83 7.23
CA PRO A 109 -13.46 8.45 7.59
C PRO A 109 -11.95 8.17 7.52
N ASN A 110 -11.42 7.38 8.46
CA ASN A 110 -9.99 7.09 8.54
C ASN A 110 -9.44 6.34 7.31
N ASP A 111 -10.33 5.70 6.56
CA ASP A 111 -10.06 4.89 5.39
C ASP A 111 -10.17 5.68 4.07
N GLN A 112 -10.44 6.98 4.13
CA GLN A 112 -10.72 7.82 2.95
C GLN A 112 -9.97 9.15 2.99
N ALA A 113 -9.64 9.67 1.81
CA ALA A 113 -9.10 11.02 1.62
C ALA A 113 -10.17 11.90 0.97
N VAL A 114 -10.74 12.82 1.74
CA VAL A 114 -11.64 13.85 1.23
C VAL A 114 -10.81 15.04 0.77
N LEU A 115 -10.91 15.37 -0.51
CA LEU A 115 -10.16 16.44 -1.16
C LEU A 115 -11.11 17.60 -1.47
N THR A 116 -10.70 18.80 -1.06
CA THR A 116 -11.42 20.06 -1.29
C THR A 116 -10.53 21.02 -2.05
N ARG A 117 -11.08 21.78 -2.99
CA ARG A 117 -10.35 22.76 -3.80
C ARG A 117 -10.73 24.17 -3.38
N ARG A 118 -9.75 25.02 -3.09
CA ARG A 118 -9.98 26.45 -2.86
C ARG A 118 -10.39 27.13 -4.16
N THR A 119 -11.50 27.86 -4.15
CA THR A 119 -12.06 28.54 -5.34
C THR A 119 -11.11 29.61 -5.88
N PHE A 120 -10.40 30.33 -5.00
CA PHE A 120 -9.57 31.47 -5.38
C PHE A 120 -8.10 31.11 -5.66
N SER A 121 -7.50 30.21 -4.87
CA SER A 121 -6.11 29.78 -5.10
C SER A 121 -6.01 28.58 -6.05
N GLY A 122 -7.11 27.85 -6.27
CA GLY A 122 -7.11 26.61 -7.04
C GLY A 122 -6.38 25.44 -6.36
N GLU A 123 -5.83 25.66 -5.16
CA GLU A 123 -5.09 24.70 -4.34
C GLU A 123 -6.00 23.56 -3.89
N ILE A 124 -5.48 22.34 -3.92
CA ILE A 124 -6.17 21.15 -3.42
C ILE A 124 -5.73 20.94 -1.98
N ILE A 125 -6.68 20.87 -1.07
CA ILE A 125 -6.47 20.66 0.35
C ILE A 125 -7.07 19.33 0.72
N THR A 126 -6.26 18.48 1.34
CA THR A 126 -6.73 17.23 1.93
C THR A 126 -7.28 17.51 3.33
N GLN A 127 -8.54 17.14 3.55
CA GLN A 127 -9.16 17.30 4.86
C GLN A 127 -8.46 16.39 5.88
N THR A 128 -8.21 16.94 7.07
CA THR A 128 -7.42 16.26 8.11
C THR A 128 -8.34 15.48 9.06
N GLU A 129 -7.96 14.27 9.45
CA GLU A 129 -8.67 13.46 10.45
C GLU A 129 -8.62 14.08 11.87
N PRO A 130 -9.59 13.76 12.74
CA PRO A 130 -10.85 13.02 12.49
C PRO A 130 -12.02 13.95 12.09
N ILE A 131 -11.79 15.26 12.12
CA ILE A 131 -12.78 16.32 11.91
C ILE A 131 -12.22 17.23 10.82
N GLY A 132 -12.80 17.13 9.62
CA GLY A 132 -12.52 18.07 8.54
C GLY A 132 -13.15 19.42 8.84
N LEU A 133 -12.53 20.49 8.33
CA LEU A 133 -13.15 21.81 8.41
C LEU A 133 -14.45 21.82 7.59
N PRO A 134 -15.50 22.52 8.04
CA PRO A 134 -16.68 22.71 7.21
C PRO A 134 -16.26 23.41 5.91
N THR A 135 -16.66 22.86 4.77
CA THR A 135 -16.41 23.48 3.47
C THR A 135 -17.17 24.79 3.41
N LEU A 136 -16.46 25.92 3.29
CA LEU A 136 -17.08 27.23 3.13
C LEU A 136 -17.54 27.34 1.66
N PRO A 137 -18.85 27.35 1.34
CA PRO A 137 -19.33 27.18 -0.03
C PRO A 137 -18.86 28.26 -1.03
N LEU A 138 -18.43 29.43 -0.56
CA LEU A 138 -17.79 30.45 -1.42
C LEU A 138 -16.29 30.21 -1.64
N LEU A 139 -15.60 29.62 -0.65
CA LEU A 139 -14.14 29.55 -0.59
C LEU A 139 -13.60 28.17 -0.98
N ASP A 140 -14.38 27.12 -0.73
CA ASP A 140 -13.98 25.73 -0.91
C ASP A 140 -15.05 24.97 -1.69
N ARG A 141 -14.62 24.17 -2.67
CA ARG A 141 -15.45 23.24 -3.42
C ARG A 141 -15.01 21.80 -3.13
N PRO A 142 -15.93 20.88 -2.79
CA PRO A 142 -15.56 19.47 -2.66
C PRO A 142 -15.11 18.95 -4.04
N LEU A 143 -14.00 18.23 -4.07
CA LEU A 143 -13.36 17.79 -5.32
C LEU A 143 -13.48 16.29 -5.50
N ALA A 144 -13.13 15.51 -4.47
CA ALA A 144 -13.16 14.05 -4.54
C ALA A 144 -13.12 13.37 -3.17
N THR A 145 -13.61 12.13 -3.11
CA THR A 145 -13.38 11.23 -1.96
C THR A 145 -12.67 9.96 -2.42
N ILE A 146 -11.38 9.82 -2.12
CA ILE A 146 -10.54 8.72 -2.60
C ILE A 146 -10.38 7.64 -1.52
N PRO A 147 -10.53 6.35 -1.84
CA PRO A 147 -10.29 5.27 -0.89
C PRO A 147 -8.78 5.09 -0.60
N LEU A 148 -8.43 4.93 0.67
CA LEU A 148 -7.06 4.66 1.14
C LEU A 148 -6.84 3.19 1.55
N TYR A 149 -7.91 2.40 1.62
CA TYR A 149 -7.85 0.96 1.88
C TYR A 149 -7.35 0.18 0.66
N THR A 150 -7.00 -1.08 0.90
CA THR A 150 -6.54 -1.99 -0.15
C THR A 150 -7.72 -2.39 -1.04
N LEU A 151 -7.61 -2.08 -2.32
CA LEU A 151 -8.52 -2.54 -3.38
C LEU A 151 -7.98 -3.83 -3.98
N THR A 152 -8.88 -4.71 -4.39
CA THR A 152 -8.54 -5.95 -5.08
C THR A 152 -9.21 -5.97 -6.44
N THR A 153 -8.43 -6.26 -7.46
CA THR A 153 -8.88 -6.37 -8.84
C THR A 153 -8.52 -7.74 -9.38
N GLU A 154 -9.52 -8.41 -9.95
CA GLU A 154 -9.36 -9.65 -10.69
C GLU A 154 -9.47 -9.35 -12.19
N SER A 155 -8.51 -9.86 -12.95
CA SER A 155 -8.46 -9.67 -14.40
C SER A 155 -7.97 -10.94 -15.08
N VAL A 156 -8.44 -11.20 -16.29
CA VAL A 156 -7.96 -12.29 -17.14
C VAL A 156 -7.32 -11.69 -18.37
N VAL A 157 -6.00 -11.78 -18.45
CA VAL A 157 -5.24 -11.29 -19.60
C VAL A 157 -5.25 -12.36 -20.68
N LYS A 158 -5.81 -12.04 -21.85
CA LYS A 158 -6.05 -13.02 -22.93
C LYS A 158 -5.08 -12.85 -24.09
N SER A 159 -4.79 -13.95 -24.78
CA SER A 159 -4.07 -13.98 -26.06
C SER A 159 -2.74 -13.21 -26.03
N LEU A 160 -1.84 -13.72 -25.21
CA LEU A 160 -0.49 -13.17 -25.02
C LEU A 160 0.50 -13.90 -25.92
N TYR A 161 1.42 -13.14 -26.52
CA TYR A 161 2.46 -13.69 -27.39
C TYR A 161 3.82 -13.59 -26.72
N THR A 162 4.49 -14.73 -26.59
CA THR A 162 5.88 -14.78 -26.11
C THR A 162 6.85 -14.32 -27.19
N LYS A 163 8.12 -14.14 -26.84
CA LYS A 163 9.17 -13.72 -27.79
C LYS A 163 9.27 -14.61 -29.02
N ASN A 164 9.10 -15.93 -28.85
CA ASN A 164 9.12 -16.91 -29.94
C ASN A 164 7.75 -17.10 -30.61
N ARG A 165 6.80 -16.17 -30.41
CA ARG A 165 5.44 -16.20 -30.99
C ARG A 165 4.58 -17.39 -30.55
N GLN A 166 4.94 -18.07 -29.45
CA GLN A 166 4.04 -19.03 -28.81
C GLN A 166 2.93 -18.28 -28.07
N THR A 167 1.73 -18.84 -28.07
CA THR A 167 0.52 -18.17 -27.58
C THR A 167 0.12 -18.73 -26.23
N ILE A 168 0.03 -17.83 -25.24
CA ILE A 168 -0.61 -18.10 -23.95
C ILE A 168 -2.07 -17.66 -24.06
N VAL A 169 -2.98 -18.57 -23.74
CA VAL A 169 -4.43 -18.42 -23.97
C VAL A 169 -4.98 -17.43 -22.97
N GLU A 170 -4.81 -17.71 -21.68
CA GLU A 170 -5.31 -16.88 -20.59
C GLU A 170 -4.35 -16.89 -19.40
N ILE A 171 -4.19 -15.72 -18.76
CA ILE A 171 -3.52 -15.57 -17.47
C ILE A 171 -4.52 -14.89 -16.53
N PRO A 172 -5.16 -15.63 -15.60
CA PRO A 172 -5.91 -15.04 -14.51
C PRO A 172 -4.96 -14.42 -13.49
N VAL A 173 -5.16 -13.14 -13.20
CA VAL A 173 -4.33 -12.34 -12.30
C VAL A 173 -5.22 -11.67 -11.26
N THR A 174 -4.84 -11.83 -9.99
CA THR A 174 -5.43 -11.10 -8.86
C THR A 174 -4.42 -10.10 -8.33
N ILE A 175 -4.84 -8.84 -8.21
CA ILE A 175 -3.97 -7.72 -7.81
C ILE A 175 -4.57 -7.03 -6.60
N SER A 176 -3.75 -6.79 -5.59
CA SER A 176 -4.10 -5.96 -4.44
C SER A 176 -3.26 -4.67 -4.47
N TYR A 177 -3.92 -3.51 -4.49
CA TYR A 177 -3.26 -2.20 -4.56
C TYR A 177 -3.92 -1.20 -3.60
N ARG A 178 -3.19 -0.14 -3.25
CA ARG A 178 -3.70 0.93 -2.40
C ARG A 178 -3.12 2.29 -2.78
N VAL A 179 -3.84 3.35 -2.49
CA VAL A 179 -3.30 4.71 -2.50
C VAL A 179 -2.37 4.85 -1.28
N MET A 180 -1.15 5.35 -1.51
CA MET A 180 -0.06 5.29 -0.52
C MET A 180 -0.28 6.19 0.69
N SER A 181 -0.81 7.39 0.46
CA SER A 181 -1.04 8.39 1.50
C SER A 181 -2.09 9.41 1.06
N ARG A 182 -2.52 10.24 2.00
CA ARG A 182 -3.42 11.37 1.74
C ARG A 182 -2.82 12.41 0.80
N ASP A 183 -1.51 12.62 0.87
CA ASP A 183 -0.80 13.50 -0.07
C ASP A 183 -0.71 12.85 -1.47
N ALA A 184 -0.57 11.53 -1.51
CA ALA A 184 -0.64 10.76 -2.75
C ALA A 184 -2.05 10.78 -3.39
N ALA A 185 -3.11 11.00 -2.62
CA ALA A 185 -4.47 11.17 -3.15
C ALA A 185 -4.58 12.45 -4.01
N GLU A 186 -3.89 13.53 -3.65
CA GLU A 186 -3.79 14.73 -4.50
C GLU A 186 -3.07 14.41 -5.82
N ILE A 187 -1.98 13.66 -5.73
CA ILE A 187 -1.20 13.20 -6.89
C ILE A 187 -2.06 12.31 -7.79
N THR A 188 -2.88 11.44 -7.19
CA THR A 188 -3.81 10.52 -7.88
C THR A 188 -4.74 11.32 -8.80
N ILE A 189 -5.35 12.40 -8.33
CA ILE A 189 -6.23 13.24 -9.18
C ILE A 189 -5.45 13.92 -10.30
N LYS A 190 -4.27 14.47 -10.00
CA LYS A 190 -3.49 15.26 -10.96
C LYS A 190 -2.85 14.43 -12.06
N LYS A 191 -2.37 13.24 -11.72
CA LYS A 191 -1.55 12.40 -12.60
C LYS A 191 -2.27 11.17 -13.14
N LEU A 192 -3.51 10.88 -12.73
CA LEU A 192 -4.30 9.84 -13.37
C LEU A 192 -4.38 10.13 -14.88
N PRO A 193 -4.24 9.12 -15.75
CA PRO A 193 -4.44 9.29 -17.18
C PRO A 193 -5.84 9.87 -17.43
N ASN A 194 -5.92 10.97 -18.19
CA ASN A 194 -7.19 11.64 -18.48
C ASN A 194 -7.97 10.87 -19.56
N ARG A 195 -8.42 9.65 -19.23
CA ARG A 195 -9.29 8.84 -20.08
C ARG A 195 -10.73 9.30 -19.91
N ARG A 196 -11.02 10.47 -20.48
CA ARG A 196 -12.32 11.14 -20.38
C ARG A 196 -13.51 10.21 -20.65
N LEU A 197 -13.40 9.34 -21.67
CA LEU A 197 -14.42 8.33 -21.98
C LEU A 197 -14.68 7.38 -20.81
N MET A 198 -13.63 6.86 -20.17
CA MET A 198 -13.77 5.96 -19.01
C MET A 198 -14.36 6.69 -17.78
N GLN A 199 -14.02 7.97 -17.59
CA GLN A 199 -14.62 8.79 -16.52
C GLN A 199 -16.12 9.01 -16.76
N GLU A 200 -16.50 9.36 -17.99
CA GLU A 200 -17.89 9.58 -18.39
C GLU A 200 -18.70 8.27 -18.31
N GLU A 201 -18.16 7.14 -18.76
CA GLU A 201 -18.78 5.82 -18.63
C GLU A 201 -18.95 5.39 -17.18
N THR A 202 -17.93 5.61 -16.33
CA THR A 202 -18.01 5.28 -14.90
C THR A 202 -19.04 6.15 -14.20
N ALA A 203 -19.09 7.45 -14.49
CA ALA A 203 -20.11 8.36 -13.94
C ALA A 203 -21.53 7.99 -14.41
N LYS A 204 -21.68 7.66 -15.70
CA LYS A 204 -22.95 7.19 -16.29
C LYS A 204 -23.42 5.89 -15.65
N SER A 205 -22.50 4.97 -15.33
CA SER A 205 -22.81 3.71 -14.62
C SER A 205 -23.37 3.93 -13.20
N LEU A 206 -23.17 5.12 -12.64
CA LEU A 206 -23.68 5.54 -11.34
C LEU A 206 -24.90 6.48 -11.45
N GLY A 207 -25.32 6.82 -12.67
CA GLY A 207 -26.43 7.74 -12.92
C GLY A 207 -26.17 9.18 -12.50
N LYS A 208 -24.90 9.59 -12.38
CA LYS A 208 -24.48 10.92 -11.89
C LYS A 208 -23.66 11.68 -12.93
N SER A 209 -23.60 13.00 -12.79
CA SER A 209 -22.60 13.80 -13.52
C SER A 209 -21.18 13.48 -13.03
N VAL A 210 -20.15 13.73 -13.85
CA VAL A 210 -18.75 13.41 -13.47
C VAL A 210 -18.34 14.14 -12.19
N ASP A 211 -18.75 15.39 -12.02
CA ASP A 211 -18.37 16.21 -10.86
C ASP A 211 -19.05 15.71 -9.57
N GLU A 212 -20.32 15.28 -9.65
CA GLU A 212 -21.01 14.67 -8.49
C GLU A 212 -20.51 13.25 -8.21
N ALA A 213 -20.16 12.49 -9.25
CA ALA A 213 -19.66 11.13 -9.12
C ALA A 213 -18.29 11.12 -8.42
N ARG A 214 -17.43 12.11 -8.67
CA ARG A 214 -16.11 12.23 -7.99
C ARG A 214 -16.21 12.34 -6.48
N LEU A 215 -17.34 12.82 -5.94
CA LEU A 215 -17.55 12.91 -4.48
C LEU A 215 -17.88 11.54 -3.85
N ASP A 216 -18.23 10.55 -4.68
CA ASP A 216 -18.58 9.20 -4.28
C ASP A 216 -17.36 8.28 -4.33
N VAL A 217 -17.11 7.52 -3.26
CA VAL A 217 -16.01 6.55 -3.20
C VAL A 217 -16.16 5.48 -4.27
N ARG A 218 -17.38 5.05 -4.56
CA ARG A 218 -17.68 3.97 -5.53
C ARG A 218 -17.25 4.32 -6.95
N TYR A 219 -17.26 5.61 -7.28
CA TYR A 219 -16.75 6.10 -8.56
C TYR A 219 -15.25 5.84 -8.67
N TRP A 220 -14.49 6.17 -7.63
CA TRP A 220 -13.04 5.96 -7.62
C TRP A 220 -12.66 4.48 -7.59
N GLU A 221 -13.38 3.64 -6.85
CA GLU A 221 -13.17 2.19 -6.88
C GLU A 221 -13.30 1.63 -8.31
N ARG A 222 -14.39 1.97 -9.00
CA ARG A 222 -14.64 1.51 -10.37
C ARG A 222 -13.64 2.09 -11.36
N LEU A 223 -13.35 3.39 -11.26
CA LEU A 223 -12.41 4.05 -12.16
C LEU A 223 -11.01 3.45 -12.02
N LEU A 224 -10.55 3.24 -10.79
CA LEU A 224 -9.25 2.61 -10.51
C LEU A 224 -9.22 1.16 -10.98
N ASP A 225 -10.30 0.39 -10.80
CA ASP A 225 -10.38 -0.99 -11.28
C ASP A 225 -10.24 -1.06 -12.81
N VAL A 226 -10.98 -0.21 -13.55
CA VAL A 226 -10.89 -0.15 -15.02
C VAL A 226 -9.50 0.24 -15.49
N LEU A 227 -8.90 1.28 -14.88
CA LEU A 227 -7.56 1.73 -15.25
C LEU A 227 -6.48 0.71 -14.90
N MET A 228 -6.61 0.03 -13.76
CA MET A 228 -5.66 -0.99 -13.33
C MET A 228 -5.70 -2.21 -14.25
N LYS A 229 -6.90 -2.65 -14.67
CA LYS A 229 -7.06 -3.75 -15.64
C LYS A 229 -6.38 -3.46 -16.97
N ASP A 230 -6.52 -2.23 -17.45
CA ASP A 230 -5.96 -1.81 -18.73
C ASP A 230 -4.43 -1.73 -18.69
N VAL A 231 -3.85 -1.10 -17.66
CA VAL A 231 -2.39 -1.08 -17.50
C VAL A 231 -1.82 -2.47 -17.23
N LEU A 232 -2.55 -3.31 -16.52
CA LEU A 232 -2.16 -4.71 -16.34
C LEU A 232 -2.06 -5.45 -17.68
N ASP A 233 -3.03 -5.29 -18.60
CA ASP A 233 -2.98 -5.95 -19.92
C ASP A 233 -1.72 -5.53 -20.68
N ASP A 234 -1.44 -4.23 -20.72
CA ASP A 234 -0.25 -3.68 -21.39
C ASP A 234 1.05 -4.20 -20.77
N VAL A 235 1.18 -4.12 -19.44
CA VAL A 235 2.38 -4.57 -18.72
C VAL A 235 2.58 -6.08 -18.83
N ALA A 236 1.51 -6.88 -18.66
CA ALA A 236 1.59 -8.33 -18.79
C ALA A 236 2.01 -8.73 -20.21
N ARG A 237 1.45 -8.06 -21.24
CA ARG A 237 1.79 -8.28 -22.65
C ARG A 237 3.26 -7.96 -22.93
N ASP A 238 3.77 -6.86 -22.39
CA ASP A 238 5.17 -6.49 -22.55
C ASP A 238 6.13 -7.45 -21.82
N VAL A 239 5.83 -7.79 -20.56
CA VAL A 239 6.67 -8.72 -19.79
C VAL A 239 6.73 -10.09 -20.47
N VAL A 240 5.59 -10.65 -20.87
CA VAL A 240 5.53 -11.95 -21.57
C VAL A 240 6.28 -11.89 -22.90
N ARG A 241 6.10 -10.82 -23.69
CA ARG A 241 6.72 -10.68 -25.01
C ARG A 241 8.24 -10.52 -24.95
N TYR A 242 8.76 -9.75 -23.99
CA TYR A 242 10.17 -9.37 -23.96
C TYR A 242 11.02 -10.22 -23.01
N LYS A 243 10.44 -10.78 -21.94
CA LYS A 243 11.19 -11.51 -20.90
C LYS A 243 11.11 -13.03 -21.03
N PHE A 244 10.10 -13.56 -21.73
CA PHE A 244 9.91 -15.00 -21.85
C PHE A 244 10.10 -15.51 -23.28
N ASN A 245 10.98 -16.49 -23.44
CA ASN A 245 11.29 -17.10 -24.72
C ASN A 245 10.21 -18.09 -25.18
N GLY A 246 9.33 -18.57 -24.30
CA GLY A 246 8.26 -19.49 -24.67
C GLY A 246 7.19 -19.65 -23.60
N ALA A 247 6.01 -20.12 -24.01
CA ALA A 247 4.83 -20.24 -23.15
C ALA A 247 5.10 -21.23 -22.00
N LYS A 248 5.84 -22.30 -22.30
CA LYS A 248 6.29 -23.30 -21.32
C LYS A 248 7.14 -22.69 -20.19
N VAL A 249 8.07 -21.81 -20.52
CA VAL A 249 8.96 -21.18 -19.53
C VAL A 249 8.15 -20.24 -18.63
N ALA A 250 7.19 -19.51 -19.20
CA ALA A 250 6.29 -18.66 -18.43
C ALA A 250 5.43 -19.46 -17.42
N TYR A 251 5.00 -20.67 -17.78
CA TYR A 251 4.28 -21.57 -16.88
C TYR A 251 5.19 -22.17 -15.79
N GLN A 252 6.38 -22.67 -16.16
CA GLN A 252 7.32 -23.25 -15.19
C GLN A 252 7.87 -22.21 -14.21
N GLU A 253 8.08 -20.98 -14.67
CA GLU A 253 8.60 -19.87 -13.86
C GLU A 253 7.50 -18.89 -13.43
N GLN A 254 6.31 -19.39 -13.09
CA GLN A 254 5.15 -18.56 -12.70
C GLN A 254 5.49 -17.54 -11.61
N LYS A 255 6.23 -17.93 -10.57
CA LYS A 255 6.67 -17.00 -9.50
C LYS A 255 7.55 -15.86 -10.02
N ARG A 256 8.39 -16.14 -11.03
CA ARG A 256 9.23 -15.11 -11.66
C ARG A 256 8.38 -14.18 -12.52
N LEU A 257 7.40 -14.72 -13.23
CA LEU A 257 6.43 -13.94 -14.00
C LEU A 257 5.64 -12.99 -13.08
N GLU A 258 5.16 -13.47 -11.93
CA GLU A 258 4.47 -12.67 -10.91
C GLU A 258 5.32 -11.49 -10.44
N ILE A 259 6.59 -11.74 -10.06
CA ILE A 259 7.50 -10.70 -9.58
C ILE A 259 7.75 -9.66 -10.68
N LEU A 260 8.04 -10.10 -11.92
CA LEU A 260 8.33 -9.19 -13.03
C LEU A 260 7.13 -8.33 -13.43
N ILE A 261 5.92 -8.89 -13.44
CA ILE A 261 4.70 -8.13 -13.70
C ILE A 261 4.45 -7.16 -12.53
N CYS A 262 4.60 -7.58 -11.28
CA CYS A 262 4.42 -6.73 -10.11
C CYS A 262 5.37 -5.53 -10.11
N ASP A 263 6.66 -5.77 -10.38
CA ASP A 263 7.68 -4.72 -10.42
C ASP A 263 7.42 -3.73 -11.56
N SER A 264 7.12 -4.24 -12.75
CA SER A 264 6.82 -3.39 -13.91
C SER A 264 5.51 -2.62 -13.71
N LEU A 265 4.51 -3.22 -13.09
CA LEU A 265 3.24 -2.57 -12.80
C LEU A 265 3.44 -1.46 -11.76
N ASN A 266 4.20 -1.70 -10.70
CA ASN A 266 4.57 -0.68 -9.72
C ASN A 266 5.27 0.52 -10.36
N LEU A 267 6.20 0.30 -11.31
CA LEU A 267 6.84 1.40 -12.04
C LEU A 267 5.85 2.24 -12.85
N SER A 268 4.81 1.63 -13.41
CA SER A 268 3.77 2.33 -14.18
C SER A 268 2.78 3.10 -13.30
N VAL A 269 2.46 2.59 -12.11
CA VAL A 269 1.42 3.17 -11.23
C VAL A 269 1.96 4.04 -10.08
N ASP A 270 3.24 3.94 -9.74
CA ASP A 270 3.91 4.80 -8.73
C ASP A 270 3.77 6.30 -9.04
N PRO A 271 3.86 6.76 -10.32
CA PRO A 271 3.59 8.15 -10.67
C PRO A 271 2.18 8.62 -10.29
N TRP A 272 1.22 7.72 -10.12
CA TRP A 272 -0.15 8.04 -9.72
C TRP A 272 -0.32 8.10 -8.20
N GLY A 273 0.71 7.77 -7.41
CA GLY A 273 0.61 7.67 -5.96
C GLY A 273 -0.05 6.37 -5.46
N ILE A 274 -0.13 5.35 -6.33
CA ILE A 274 -0.69 4.03 -6.05
C ILE A 274 0.45 3.04 -5.92
N LYS A 275 0.33 2.10 -4.98
CA LYS A 275 1.27 0.99 -4.82
C LYS A 275 0.55 -0.35 -4.89
N VAL A 276 1.10 -1.24 -5.70
CA VAL A 276 0.69 -2.64 -5.75
C VAL A 276 1.38 -3.38 -4.62
N THR A 277 0.58 -3.97 -3.74
CA THR A 277 1.05 -4.68 -2.55
C THR A 277 1.27 -6.15 -2.84
N ARG A 278 0.40 -6.75 -3.65
CA ARG A 278 0.47 -8.17 -4.01
C ARG A 278 -0.08 -8.40 -5.41
N LEU A 279 0.56 -9.29 -6.14
CA LEU A 279 0.09 -9.82 -7.42
C LEU A 279 0.19 -11.35 -7.34
N GLN A 280 -0.89 -12.02 -7.71
CA GLN A 280 -0.96 -13.48 -7.74
C GLN A 280 -1.51 -13.92 -9.08
N ILE A 281 -0.85 -14.89 -9.70
CA ILE A 281 -1.30 -15.56 -10.91
C ILE A 281 -1.84 -16.92 -10.47
N ASP A 282 -3.03 -17.31 -10.90
CA ASP A 282 -3.59 -18.60 -10.46
C ASP A 282 -3.07 -19.76 -11.31
N LYS A 283 -3.54 -19.87 -12.55
CA LYS A 283 -3.09 -20.91 -13.49
C LYS A 283 -2.98 -20.35 -14.89
N VAL A 284 -1.79 -20.41 -15.45
CA VAL A 284 -1.53 -20.00 -16.85
C VAL A 284 -2.06 -21.07 -17.80
N GLU A 285 -2.99 -20.68 -18.68
CA GLU A 285 -3.55 -21.57 -19.69
C GLU A 285 -2.77 -21.45 -21.01
N ILE A 286 -2.29 -22.59 -21.52
CA ILE A 286 -1.51 -22.68 -22.76
C ILE A 286 -2.26 -23.57 -23.75
N THR A 287 -2.18 -23.25 -25.04
CA THR A 287 -2.79 -24.00 -26.14
C THR A 287 -2.27 -25.44 -26.21
N ASP A 288 -3.14 -26.44 -26.43
CA ASP A 288 -2.81 -27.88 -26.52
C ASP A 288 -1.70 -28.23 -27.54
N LYS A 289 -1.55 -27.45 -28.62
CA LYS A 289 -0.46 -27.66 -29.59
C LYS A 289 0.92 -27.47 -28.97
N ASP A 290 1.06 -26.54 -28.02
CA ASP A 290 2.33 -26.29 -27.31
C ASP A 290 2.56 -27.31 -26.17
N TRP A 291 1.51 -27.98 -25.68
CA TRP A 291 1.65 -29.12 -24.75
C TRP A 291 2.29 -30.34 -25.43
N SER A 292 2.06 -30.55 -26.73
CA SER A 292 2.68 -31.65 -27.48
C SER A 292 4.20 -31.51 -27.70
N ALA A 293 4.74 -30.30 -27.53
CA ALA A 293 6.18 -30.00 -27.53
C ALA A 293 6.79 -30.02 -26.12
N LEU A 294 6.01 -30.30 -25.08
CA LEU A 294 6.57 -30.76 -23.82
C LEU A 294 7.21 -32.12 -24.11
N PRO A 295 8.46 -32.36 -23.69
CA PRO A 295 8.85 -33.75 -23.53
C PRO A 295 7.81 -34.30 -22.55
N ARG A 296 6.94 -35.19 -23.04
CA ARG A 296 6.39 -36.22 -22.15
C ARG A 296 7.60 -36.68 -21.37
N GLU A 297 7.51 -36.65 -20.05
CA GLU A 297 8.49 -37.29 -19.20
C GLU A 297 8.58 -38.73 -19.69
N THR A 298 9.48 -39.00 -20.64
CA THR A 298 9.72 -40.32 -21.16
C THR A 298 10.25 -41.09 -19.96
N ASP A 299 9.94 -42.38 -19.87
CA ASP A 299 10.46 -43.20 -18.79
C ASP A 299 11.99 -43.06 -18.68
N GLU A 300 12.68 -42.80 -19.80
CA GLU A 300 14.10 -42.42 -19.87
C GLU A 300 14.50 -41.15 -19.10
N MET A 301 13.72 -40.06 -19.13
CA MET A 301 14.03 -38.85 -18.35
C MET A 301 13.78 -39.06 -16.86
N ARG A 302 12.74 -39.83 -16.50
CA ARG A 302 12.50 -40.25 -15.11
C ARG A 302 13.62 -41.15 -14.61
N LEU A 303 14.04 -42.12 -15.42
CA LEU A 303 15.17 -43.00 -15.16
C LEU A 303 16.46 -42.22 -15.00
N LYS A 304 16.72 -41.23 -15.85
CA LYS A 304 17.93 -40.39 -15.76
C LYS A 304 17.92 -39.51 -14.52
N ALA A 305 16.78 -38.89 -14.19
CA ALA A 305 16.66 -38.09 -12.96
C ALA A 305 16.77 -38.95 -11.70
N GLN A 306 16.24 -40.18 -11.71
CA GLN A 306 16.43 -41.14 -10.61
C GLN A 306 17.90 -41.61 -10.53
N TYR A 307 18.54 -41.90 -11.66
CA TYR A 307 19.95 -42.27 -11.72
C TYR A 307 20.84 -41.14 -11.18
N ASP A 308 20.62 -39.90 -11.61
CA ASP A 308 21.38 -38.74 -11.14
C ASP A 308 21.14 -38.50 -9.64
N ARG A 309 19.92 -38.75 -9.14
CA ARG A 309 19.62 -38.68 -7.70
C ARG A 309 20.34 -39.77 -6.90
N VAL A 310 20.32 -41.01 -7.36
CA VAL A 310 21.03 -42.14 -6.72
C VAL A 310 22.53 -41.90 -6.76
N ARG A 311 23.07 -41.44 -7.89
CA ARG A 311 24.49 -41.10 -8.03
C ARG A 311 24.91 -39.98 -7.09
N ASN A 312 24.11 -38.92 -6.96
CA ASN A 312 24.41 -37.82 -6.06
C ASN A 312 24.32 -38.23 -4.58
N LEU A 313 23.35 -39.10 -4.23
CA LEU A 313 23.29 -39.70 -2.89
C LEU A 313 24.50 -40.58 -2.61
N HIS A 314 24.92 -41.40 -3.58
CA HIS A 314 26.08 -42.27 -3.46
C HIS A 314 27.38 -41.48 -3.30
N ASN A 315 27.58 -40.43 -4.11
CA ASN A 315 28.72 -39.53 -3.95
C ASN A 315 28.71 -38.83 -2.59
N ALA A 316 27.54 -38.38 -2.13
CA ALA A 316 27.41 -37.76 -0.81
C ALA A 316 27.66 -38.76 0.34
N GLN A 317 27.32 -40.04 0.16
CA GLN A 317 27.65 -41.12 1.09
C GLN A 317 29.15 -41.40 1.12
N HIS A 318 29.82 -41.52 -0.04
CA HIS A 318 31.28 -41.66 -0.13
C HIS A 318 32.02 -40.50 0.52
N ASP A 319 31.58 -39.28 0.30
CA ASP A 319 32.18 -38.10 0.93
C ASP A 319 32.00 -38.11 2.46
N ALA A 320 30.83 -38.54 2.94
CA ALA A 320 30.54 -38.68 4.37
C ALA A 320 31.33 -39.84 5.03
N GLU A 321 31.52 -40.95 4.32
CA GLU A 321 32.33 -42.08 4.75
C GLU A 321 33.81 -41.73 4.77
N ALA A 322 34.32 -41.05 3.74
CA ALA A 322 35.68 -40.53 3.72
C ALA A 322 35.94 -39.56 4.88
N GLU A 323 34.98 -38.70 5.21
CA GLU A 323 35.05 -37.85 6.40
C GLU A 323 35.02 -38.66 7.71
N ARG A 324 34.20 -39.71 7.81
CA ARG A 324 34.14 -40.60 8.99
C ARG A 324 35.46 -41.32 9.19
N VAL A 325 36.01 -41.92 8.13
CA VAL A 325 37.31 -42.61 8.17
C VAL A 325 38.42 -41.62 8.54
N LYS A 326 38.39 -40.40 8.00
CA LYS A 326 39.35 -39.34 8.38
C LYS A 326 39.24 -38.95 9.86
N LYS A 327 38.03 -38.84 10.40
CA LYS A 327 37.79 -38.55 11.83
C LYS A 327 38.22 -39.72 12.72
N LEU A 328 38.00 -40.96 12.31
CA LEU A 328 38.46 -42.16 13.03
C LEU A 328 39.98 -42.26 13.02
N ILE A 329 40.64 -42.01 11.89
CA ILE A 329 42.11 -41.97 11.79
C ILE A 329 42.66 -40.84 12.68
N ALA A 330 42.02 -39.68 12.72
CA ALA A 330 42.41 -38.58 13.60
C ALA A 330 42.25 -38.95 15.08
N ALA A 331 41.14 -39.58 15.46
CA ALA A 331 40.89 -40.04 16.83
C ALA A 331 41.88 -41.14 17.27
N VAL A 332 42.24 -42.07 16.38
CA VAL A 332 43.26 -43.11 16.63
C VAL A 332 44.65 -42.50 16.79
N ARG A 333 44.96 -41.45 16.02
CA ARG A 333 46.23 -40.70 16.14
C ARG A 333 46.28 -39.87 17.42
N GLU A 334 45.17 -39.24 17.83
CA GLU A 334 45.06 -38.54 19.13
C GLU A 334 45.15 -39.49 20.33
N ALA A 335 44.75 -40.76 20.17
CA ALA A 335 44.90 -41.80 21.18
C ALA A 335 46.35 -42.31 21.36
N GLY A 336 47.33 -41.75 20.63
CA GLY A 336 48.76 -41.95 20.87
C GLY A 336 49.43 -43.08 20.07
N ILE A 337 48.80 -43.55 18.99
CA ILE A 337 49.38 -44.55 18.08
C ILE A 337 49.93 -43.82 16.84
N GLU A 338 51.23 -43.54 16.80
CA GLU A 338 51.86 -42.79 15.70
C GLU A 338 52.09 -43.62 14.43
N ASP A 339 52.30 -44.94 14.56
CA ASP A 339 52.35 -45.89 13.44
C ASP A 339 51.17 -46.85 13.49
N ILE A 340 50.14 -46.57 12.69
CA ILE A 340 48.96 -47.44 12.58
C ILE A 340 49.36 -48.72 11.81
N PRO A 341 49.28 -49.92 12.43
CA PRO A 341 49.58 -51.17 11.71
C PRO A 341 48.58 -51.38 10.56
N ILE A 342 49.07 -51.78 9.38
CA ILE A 342 48.25 -52.06 8.18
C ILE A 342 47.00 -52.93 8.48
N PRO A 343 47.05 -53.97 9.33
CA PRO A 343 45.88 -54.79 9.65
C PRO A 343 44.76 -54.02 10.38
N LEU A 344 45.12 -53.06 11.23
CA LEU A 344 44.16 -52.22 11.98
C LEU A 344 43.52 -51.17 11.06
N LEU A 345 44.26 -50.72 10.05
CA LEU A 345 43.79 -49.82 9.01
C LEU A 345 42.79 -50.55 8.09
N GLU A 346 43.06 -51.81 7.75
CA GLU A 346 42.13 -52.69 7.04
C GLU A 346 40.85 -52.96 7.86
N ASP A 347 40.94 -53.26 9.15
CA ASP A 347 39.75 -53.47 10.01
C ASP A 347 38.90 -52.20 10.16
N ILE A 348 39.50 -51.01 10.23
CA ILE A 348 38.77 -49.74 10.28
C ILE A 348 38.09 -49.43 8.94
N ILE A 349 38.74 -49.73 7.81
CA ILE A 349 38.16 -49.56 6.48
C ILE A 349 37.03 -50.56 6.26
N VAL A 350 37.21 -51.83 6.62
CA VAL A 350 36.23 -52.91 6.48
C VAL A 350 35.03 -52.70 7.40
N SER A 351 35.23 -52.28 8.65
CA SER A 351 34.11 -51.96 9.57
C SER A 351 33.34 -50.70 9.17
N ALA A 352 33.97 -49.76 8.45
CA ALA A 352 33.30 -48.58 7.93
C ALA A 352 32.50 -48.86 6.63
N THR A 353 32.89 -49.87 5.84
CA THR A 353 32.21 -50.25 4.59
C THR A 353 31.16 -51.34 4.75
N SER A 354 31.15 -52.09 5.85
CA SER A 354 30.18 -53.17 6.09
C SER A 354 28.91 -52.67 6.79
N ASP A 355 28.22 -51.69 6.21
CA ASP A 355 26.86 -51.29 6.61
C ASP A 355 25.82 -52.20 5.90
N PRO A 356 24.71 -52.61 6.54
CA PRO A 356 23.75 -53.58 5.99
C PRO A 356 22.97 -53.06 4.77
N SER A 357 23.19 -51.81 4.35
CA SER A 357 22.65 -51.20 3.12
C SER A 357 23.26 -51.77 1.84
N ASP A 358 24.50 -52.27 1.86
CA ASP A 358 25.13 -52.85 0.67
C ASP A 358 24.47 -54.16 0.23
N ARG A 359 23.90 -54.93 1.17
CA ARG A 359 23.10 -56.12 0.86
C ARG A 359 21.77 -55.80 0.18
N VAL A 360 21.21 -54.62 0.44
CA VAL A 360 19.99 -54.14 -0.24
C VAL A 360 20.32 -53.70 -1.66
N LEU A 361 21.48 -53.04 -1.85
CA LEU A 361 21.96 -52.58 -3.14
C LEU A 361 22.31 -53.75 -4.08
N ASP A 362 23.01 -54.77 -3.58
CA ASP A 362 23.33 -55.98 -4.36
C ASP A 362 22.06 -56.78 -4.73
N ALA A 363 21.06 -56.81 -3.83
CA ALA A 363 19.76 -57.44 -4.10
C ALA A 363 18.93 -56.65 -5.13
N GLU A 364 19.05 -55.32 -5.16
CA GLU A 364 18.39 -54.47 -6.16
C GLU A 364 19.10 -54.51 -7.52
N LEU A 365 20.44 -54.51 -7.55
CA LEU A 365 21.26 -54.64 -8.76
C LEU A 365 21.10 -56.01 -9.42
N SER A 366 21.04 -57.09 -8.64
CA SER A 366 20.78 -58.44 -9.15
C SER A 366 19.35 -58.61 -9.67
N ARG A 367 18.34 -57.98 -9.04
CA ARG A 367 16.98 -57.87 -9.59
C ARG A 367 16.92 -57.05 -10.89
N TRP A 368 17.72 -55.99 -10.98
CA TRP A 368 17.80 -55.14 -12.16
C TRP A 368 18.44 -55.85 -13.36
N LEU A 369 19.55 -56.58 -13.13
CA LEU A 369 20.24 -57.38 -14.15
C LEU A 369 19.38 -58.53 -14.67
N SER A 370 18.64 -59.21 -13.80
CA SER A 370 17.73 -60.29 -14.20
C SER A 370 16.54 -59.77 -15.03
N ALA A 371 15.96 -58.62 -14.66
CA ALA A 371 14.85 -58.02 -15.40
C ALA A 371 15.27 -57.48 -16.79
N THR A 372 16.51 -57.02 -16.96
CA THR A 372 17.02 -56.53 -18.25
C THR A 372 17.42 -57.66 -19.20
N ILE A 373 17.90 -58.79 -18.67
CA ILE A 373 18.21 -59.99 -19.47
C ILE A 373 16.91 -60.64 -19.99
N GLU A 374 15.86 -60.76 -19.18
CA GLU A 374 14.56 -61.29 -19.62
C GLU A 374 13.85 -60.41 -20.68
N ALA A 375 14.09 -59.11 -20.66
CA ALA A 375 13.53 -58.18 -21.64
C ALA A 375 14.27 -58.22 -23.00
N GLY A 376 15.55 -58.62 -23.00
CA GLY A 376 16.35 -58.81 -24.22
C GLY A 376 16.02 -60.09 -24.98
N ASP A 377 15.67 -61.16 -24.26
CA ASP A 377 15.44 -62.49 -24.83
C ASP A 377 14.05 -62.67 -25.50
N LYS A 378 13.11 -61.76 -25.21
CA LYS A 378 11.78 -61.73 -25.88
C LYS A 378 11.76 -60.94 -27.21
N LYS A 379 12.91 -60.48 -27.69
CA LYS A 379 13.05 -59.67 -28.92
C LYS A 379 13.88 -60.33 -30.02
N GLN A 380 14.15 -61.63 -29.94
CA GLN A 380 14.69 -62.41 -31.06
C GLN A 380 13.62 -63.27 -31.75
#